data_AF-A0A518CMN3-F1
#
_entry.id   AF-A0A518CMN3-F1
#
_cell.length_a   1.000
_cell.length_b   1.000
_cell.length_c   1.000
_cell.angle_alpha   90.00
_cell.angle_beta   90.00
_cell.angle_gamma   90.00
#
_symmetry.space_group_name_H-M   'P 1'
#
loop_
_entity.id
_entity.type
_entity.pdbx_description
1 polymer ?
#
loop_
_entity_poly.entity_id
_entity_poly.type
_entity_poly.pdbx_seq_one_letter_code
_entity_poly.pdbx_strand_id
1 'polypeptide(L)'
;MTITVDVISDVICPWCYIGKRRLEKAIRVLDGKNQVQVHWHPFQLNPTMPKEGIPRKEYRTRKFGSWERSLELDAQVIAVGESEGIHFAFDKTKRTPNTVDAHRLIWLAGQNNCQDAVVEALFRAYFTEGRDIGNRKILIDVATDVGLDPKSAELMFNNDEGPDVILKGRELSQQHNVDSVPFFIVNKEVTLSGAQEPETFLQAFNVSNNNSRPTKLLFVCSKNKWRSLTAERILDGVNGFDVRSAGTENDARIKVTAGHIGWADKIFVMEKKHRRRLEAKFGDSLSGKEVVCLNIPDDYKLMDPALVDLLLEKLSPQITIPD
;
A
#
# COMPACT_ATOMS: atom_id res chain seq x y z
N MET A 1 -7.65 -8.54 4.29
CA MET A 1 -7.04 -7.95 3.07
C MET A 1 -5.84 -7.11 3.46
N THR A 2 -4.89 -6.92 2.54
CA THR A 2 -3.69 -6.12 2.79
C THR A 2 -3.87 -4.73 2.21
N ILE A 3 -3.65 -3.69 3.01
CA ILE A 3 -3.60 -2.28 2.60
C ILE A 3 -2.14 -1.88 2.52
N THR A 4 -1.71 -1.34 1.39
CA THR A 4 -0.36 -0.81 1.22
C THR A 4 -0.40 0.71 1.36
N VAL A 5 0.53 1.27 2.12
CA VAL A 5 0.69 2.70 2.30
C VAL A 5 2.12 3.09 1.98
N ASP A 6 2.32 3.72 0.82
CA ASP A 6 3.59 4.32 0.45
C ASP A 6 3.69 5.72 1.07
N VAL A 7 4.74 5.97 1.84
CA VAL A 7 4.97 7.22 2.58
C VAL A 7 6.21 7.91 2.04
N ILE A 8 6.02 9.03 1.35
CA ILE A 8 7.10 9.89 0.87
C ILE A 8 7.43 10.88 1.98
N SER A 9 8.66 10.83 2.48
CA SER A 9 9.05 11.44 3.76
C SER A 9 10.50 11.89 3.78
N ASP A 10 10.81 12.89 4.61
CA ASP A 10 12.18 13.27 4.96
C ASP A 10 12.37 13.22 6.48
N VAL A 11 13.50 12.65 6.93
CA VAL A 11 13.79 12.42 8.36
C VAL A 11 14.08 13.70 9.16
N ILE A 12 14.25 14.82 8.46
CA ILE A 12 14.38 16.16 9.06
C ILE A 12 13.09 16.99 8.98
N CYS A 13 11.98 16.41 8.51
CA CYS A 13 10.67 17.05 8.50
C CYS A 13 9.86 16.69 9.77
N PRO A 14 9.55 17.64 10.66
CA PRO A 14 8.81 17.32 11.88
C PRO A 14 7.36 16.91 11.60
N TRP A 15 6.76 17.45 10.52
CA TRP A 15 5.42 17.05 10.08
C TRP A 15 5.39 15.61 9.59
N CYS A 16 6.49 15.06 9.08
CA CYS A 16 6.56 13.64 8.74
C CYS A 16 6.46 12.76 10.00
N TYR A 17 7.04 13.20 11.11
CA TYR A 17 6.94 12.46 12.37
C TYR A 17 5.52 12.53 12.97
N ILE A 18 4.90 13.72 12.93
CA ILE A 18 3.48 13.90 13.31
C ILE A 18 2.58 13.03 12.41
N GLY A 19 2.80 13.05 11.10
CA GLY A 19 2.06 12.23 10.14
C GLY A 19 2.19 10.73 10.41
N LYS A 20 3.39 10.26 10.80
CA LYS A 20 3.61 8.87 11.24
C LYS A 20 2.72 8.51 12.42
N ARG A 21 2.67 9.35 13.47
CA ARG A 21 1.82 9.10 14.65
C ARG A 21 0.34 9.03 14.30
N ARG A 22 -0.13 9.93 13.43
CA ARG A 22 -1.53 9.96 12.98
C ARG A 22 -1.88 8.72 12.13
N LEU A 23 -0.98 8.32 11.23
CA LEU A 23 -1.11 7.06 10.48
C LEU A 23 -1.17 5.86 11.42
N GLU A 24 -0.28 5.76 12.41
CA GLU A 24 -0.27 4.68 13.40
C GLU A 24 -1.57 4.62 14.23
N LYS A 25 -2.09 5.78 14.64
CA LYS A 25 -3.40 5.87 15.32
C LYS A 25 -4.50 5.31 14.43
N ALA A 26 -4.54 5.67 13.15
CA ALA A 26 -5.53 5.14 12.20
C ALA A 26 -5.37 3.62 11.98
N ILE A 27 -4.14 3.12 11.87
CA ILE A 27 -3.87 1.67 11.72
C ILE A 27 -4.35 0.89 12.95
N ARG A 28 -4.13 1.41 14.17
CA ARG A 28 -4.62 0.76 15.40
C ARG A 28 -6.14 0.62 15.45
N VAL A 29 -6.88 1.57 14.89
CA VAL A 29 -8.36 1.53 14.82
C VAL A 29 -8.86 0.39 13.92
N LEU A 30 -8.07 -0.08 12.95
CA LEU A 30 -8.46 -1.19 12.08
C LEU A 30 -8.47 -2.56 12.78
N ASP A 31 -7.96 -2.67 14.01
CA ASP A 31 -8.05 -3.83 14.92
C ASP A 31 -7.86 -5.20 14.22
N GLY A 32 -6.76 -5.35 13.47
CA GLY A 32 -6.39 -6.61 12.81
C GLY A 32 -7.32 -7.08 11.68
N LYS A 33 -8.39 -6.35 11.35
CA LYS A 33 -9.29 -6.66 10.23
C LYS A 33 -8.56 -6.61 8.88
N ASN A 34 -7.59 -5.71 8.78
CA ASN A 34 -6.75 -5.51 7.62
C ASN A 34 -5.27 -5.50 8.04
N GLN A 35 -4.43 -6.14 7.24
CA GLN A 35 -2.98 -6.02 7.40
C GLN A 35 -2.53 -4.75 6.70
N VAL A 36 -1.96 -3.78 7.41
CA VAL A 36 -1.40 -2.57 6.79
C VAL A 36 0.10 -2.74 6.63
N GLN A 37 0.59 -2.59 5.39
CA GLN A 37 2.01 -2.60 5.05
C GLN A 37 2.43 -1.19 4.69
N VAL A 38 3.37 -0.63 5.45
CA VAL A 38 3.90 0.72 5.24
C VAL A 38 5.25 0.62 4.55
N HIS A 39 5.43 1.39 3.48
CA HIS A 39 6.69 1.50 2.74
C HIS A 39 7.16 2.94 2.75
N TRP A 40 8.40 3.16 3.18
CA TRP A 40 8.98 4.50 3.28
C TRP A 40 9.84 4.81 2.06
N HIS A 41 9.57 5.97 1.45
CA HIS A 41 10.23 6.46 0.25
C HIS A 41 10.93 7.79 0.52
N PRO A 42 12.15 7.99 -0.01
CA PRO A 42 12.94 9.15 0.34
C PRO A 42 12.45 10.40 -0.37
N PHE A 43 12.29 11.47 0.39
CA PHE A 43 12.20 12.84 -0.09
C PHE A 43 13.33 13.66 0.54
N GLN A 44 13.92 14.58 -0.22
CA GLN A 44 14.90 15.51 0.32
C GLN A 44 14.31 16.91 0.30
N LEU A 45 14.02 17.47 1.48
CA LEU A 45 13.64 18.88 1.63
C LEU A 45 14.75 19.82 1.17
N ASN A 46 16.01 19.37 1.25
CA ASN A 46 17.20 20.14 0.88
C ASN A 46 18.16 19.30 0.04
N PRO A 47 17.86 19.05 -1.24
CA PRO A 47 18.69 18.19 -2.10
C PRO A 47 20.10 18.76 -2.35
N THR A 48 20.33 20.04 -2.06
CA THR A 48 21.61 20.74 -2.20
C THR A 48 22.35 20.92 -0.86
N MET A 49 21.88 20.32 0.24
CA MET A 49 22.55 20.40 1.53
C MET A 49 23.97 19.79 1.45
N PRO A 50 25.04 20.49 1.92
CA PRO A 50 26.39 19.92 1.99
C PRO A 50 26.43 18.63 2.81
N LYS A 51 27.37 17.73 2.53
CA LYS A 51 27.44 16.39 3.16
C LYS A 51 27.50 16.47 4.68
N GLU A 52 28.28 17.41 5.19
CA GLU A 52 28.45 17.72 6.60
C GLU A 52 27.25 18.42 7.24
N GLY A 53 26.24 18.81 6.46
CA GLY A 53 25.14 19.67 6.89
C GLY A 53 25.61 21.08 7.25
N ILE A 54 24.71 21.90 7.78
CA ILE A 54 25.04 23.27 8.24
C ILE A 54 24.44 23.55 9.62
N PRO A 55 24.92 24.55 10.36
CA PRO A 55 24.33 24.94 11.64
C PRO A 55 22.82 25.22 11.52
N ARG A 56 22.02 24.70 12.46
CA ARG A 56 20.55 24.79 12.38
C ARG A 56 20.07 26.24 12.33
N LYS A 57 20.64 27.10 13.18
CA LYS A 57 20.27 28.53 13.24
C LYS A 57 20.50 29.22 11.91
N GLU A 58 21.64 28.99 11.26
CA GLU A 58 21.96 29.54 9.95
C GLU A 58 20.96 29.07 8.89
N TYR A 59 20.75 27.75 8.78
CA TYR A 59 19.79 27.15 7.85
C TYR A 59 18.37 27.72 8.02
N ARG A 60 17.86 27.71 9.25
CA ARG A 60 16.50 28.14 9.57
C ARG A 60 16.31 29.63 9.34
N THR A 61 17.30 30.46 9.67
CA THR A 61 17.28 31.90 9.39
C THR A 61 17.18 32.15 7.89
N ARG A 62 17.99 31.47 7.07
CA ARG A 62 17.92 31.59 5.61
C ARG A 62 16.58 31.11 5.05
N LYS A 63 16.03 30.01 5.58
CA LYS A 63 14.78 29.41 5.09
C LYS A 63 13.52 30.20 5.46
N PHE A 64 13.49 30.76 6.67
CA PHE A 64 12.28 31.39 7.24
C PHE A 64 12.40 32.90 7.45
N GLY A 65 13.51 33.50 7.03
CA GLY A 65 13.77 34.94 7.09
C GLY A 65 14.42 35.42 8.39
N SER A 66 14.10 34.82 9.53
CA SER A 66 14.72 35.13 10.82
C SER A 66 14.79 33.94 11.77
N TRP A 67 15.63 34.05 12.81
CA TRP A 67 15.71 33.03 13.85
C TRP A 67 14.46 33.05 14.74
N GLU A 68 13.93 34.24 15.02
CA GLU A 68 12.73 34.46 15.83
C GLU A 68 11.52 33.81 15.17
N ARG A 69 11.33 34.01 13.85
CA ARG A 69 10.27 33.36 13.09
C ARG A 69 10.42 31.84 13.09
N SER A 70 11.66 31.34 13.03
CA SER A 70 11.91 29.91 13.16
C SER A 70 11.48 29.36 14.52
N LEU A 71 11.68 30.09 15.61
CA LEU A 71 11.27 29.65 16.95
C LEU A 71 9.74 29.63 17.10
N GLU A 72 9.04 30.59 16.50
CA GLU A 72 7.56 30.58 16.46
C GLU A 72 7.02 29.34 15.75
N LEU A 73 7.61 28.98 14.61
CA LEU A 73 7.23 27.77 13.87
C LEU A 73 7.55 26.50 14.66
N ASP A 74 8.68 26.48 15.37
CA ASP A 74 9.04 25.36 16.25
C ASP A 74 8.01 25.22 17.39
N ALA A 75 7.56 26.32 18.00
CA ALA A 75 6.55 26.30 19.05
C ALA A 75 5.20 25.75 18.57
N GLN A 76 4.77 26.08 17.34
CA GLN A 76 3.56 25.51 16.74
C GLN A 76 3.67 24.00 16.56
N VAL A 77 4.82 23.53 16.06
CA VAL A 77 5.09 22.10 15.87
C VAL A 77 5.16 21.36 17.20
N ILE A 78 5.74 21.97 18.24
CA ILE A 78 5.74 21.42 19.61
C ILE A 78 4.32 21.21 20.10
N ALA A 79 3.46 22.24 20.01
CA ALA A 79 2.08 22.17 20.49
C ALA A 79 1.28 21.04 19.80
N VAL A 80 1.45 20.87 18.47
CA VAL A 80 0.83 19.75 17.75
C VAL A 80 1.46 18.42 18.16
N GLY A 81 2.79 18.36 18.23
CA GLY A 81 3.54 17.18 18.65
C GLY A 81 3.11 16.62 20.00
N GLU A 82 2.85 17.49 20.99
CA GLU A 82 2.37 17.10 22.31
C GLU A 82 1.04 16.34 22.24
N SER A 83 0.09 16.79 21.40
CA SER A 83 -1.18 16.07 21.19
C SER A 83 -1.01 14.70 20.51
N GLU A 84 0.15 14.48 19.89
CA GLU A 84 0.55 13.22 19.25
C GLU A 84 1.52 12.38 20.10
N GLY A 85 1.85 12.83 21.32
CA GLY A 85 2.80 12.16 22.20
C GLY A 85 4.27 12.29 21.77
N ILE A 86 4.61 13.33 21.00
CA ILE A 86 5.97 13.65 20.57
C ILE A 86 6.49 14.82 21.41
N HIS A 87 7.56 14.57 22.17
CA HIS A 87 8.27 15.62 22.92
C HIS A 87 9.45 16.15 22.10
N PHE A 88 9.17 17.09 21.21
CA PHE A 88 10.21 17.75 20.41
C PHE A 88 11.19 18.52 21.31
N ALA A 89 12.49 18.30 21.09
CA ALA A 89 13.60 18.96 21.79
C ALA A 89 14.45 19.77 20.79
N PHE A 90 13.83 20.71 20.08
CA PHE A 90 14.47 21.51 19.04
C PHE A 90 15.65 22.35 19.54
N ASP A 91 15.68 22.67 20.83
CA ASP A 91 16.78 23.33 21.53
C ASP A 91 18.08 22.49 21.53
N LYS A 92 17.96 21.16 21.50
CA LYS A 92 19.10 20.24 21.41
C LYS A 92 19.65 20.09 20.00
N THR A 93 18.83 20.34 18.96
CA THR A 93 19.23 20.17 17.57
C THR A 93 20.15 21.30 17.11
N LYS A 94 21.46 21.03 17.02
CA LYS A 94 22.47 22.04 16.64
C LYS A 94 22.72 22.17 15.15
N ARG A 95 22.44 21.12 14.37
CA ARG A 95 22.75 21.04 12.93
C ARG A 95 21.54 20.59 12.13
N THR A 96 21.41 21.10 10.91
CA THR A 96 20.51 20.53 9.89
C THR A 96 21.36 19.63 8.99
N PRO A 97 21.19 18.30 9.05
CA PRO A 97 22.03 17.37 8.29
C PRO A 97 21.60 17.26 6.83
N ASN A 98 22.50 16.72 5.99
CA ASN A 98 22.12 16.09 4.73
C ASN A 98 21.49 14.72 5.03
N THR A 99 20.41 14.37 4.35
CA THR A 99 19.62 13.16 4.65
C THR A 99 19.85 11.99 3.70
N VAL A 100 20.79 12.09 2.74
CA VAL A 100 21.10 11.02 1.78
C VAL A 100 21.52 9.74 2.50
N ASP A 101 22.49 9.82 3.41
CA ASP A 101 22.99 8.63 4.12
C ASP A 101 21.92 8.05 5.07
N ALA A 102 21.04 8.88 5.64
CA ALA A 102 19.89 8.41 6.43
C ALA A 102 18.85 7.69 5.56
N HIS A 103 18.55 8.19 4.36
CA HIS A 103 17.64 7.54 3.41
C HIS A 103 18.21 6.22 2.85
N ARG A 104 19.52 6.16 2.61
CA ARG A 104 20.20 4.91 2.25
C ARG A 104 20.07 3.87 3.37
N LEU A 105 20.23 4.29 4.63
CA LEU A 105 20.03 3.41 5.78
C LEU A 105 18.58 2.90 5.86
N ILE A 106 17.58 3.74 5.61
CA ILE A 106 16.16 3.34 5.56
C ILE A 106 15.93 2.30 4.45
N TRP A 107 16.55 2.46 3.28
CA TRP A 107 16.50 1.47 2.21
C TRP A 107 17.07 0.11 2.63
N LEU A 108 18.25 0.11 3.25
CA LEU A 108 18.89 -1.10 3.78
C LEU A 108 18.00 -1.78 4.84
N ALA A 109 17.39 -1.00 5.72
CA ALA A 109 16.45 -1.49 6.72
C ALA A 109 15.22 -2.15 6.09
N GLY A 110 14.75 -1.67 4.93
CA GLY A 110 13.71 -2.31 4.12
C GLY A 110 14.09 -3.70 3.62
N GLN A 111 15.36 -3.92 3.25
CA GLN A 111 15.85 -5.26 2.88
C GLN A 111 15.89 -6.23 4.06
N ASN A 112 15.85 -5.71 5.29
CA ASN A 112 15.94 -6.46 6.55
C ASN A 112 14.63 -6.42 7.36
N ASN A 113 13.51 -6.04 6.74
CA ASN A 113 12.18 -5.99 7.37
C ASN A 113 12.08 -5.11 8.65
N CYS A 114 12.96 -4.11 8.80
CA CYS A 114 12.98 -3.18 9.93
C CYS A 114 12.86 -1.70 9.52
N GLN A 115 12.35 -1.44 8.31
CA GLN A 115 12.26 -0.08 7.74
C GLN A 115 11.55 0.92 8.65
N ASP A 116 10.33 0.59 9.10
CA ASP A 116 9.54 1.48 9.94
C ASP A 116 10.21 1.77 11.29
N ALA A 117 10.84 0.75 11.88
CA ALA A 117 11.55 0.87 13.14
C ALA A 117 12.77 1.79 13.02
N VAL A 118 13.51 1.71 11.91
CA VAL A 118 14.64 2.63 11.63
C VAL A 118 14.15 4.06 11.39
N VAL A 119 13.05 4.25 10.65
CA VAL A 119 12.44 5.59 10.47
C VAL A 119 12.02 6.19 11.81
N GLU A 120 11.36 5.43 12.66
CA GLU A 120 11.00 5.82 14.03
C GLU A 120 12.24 6.24 14.84
N ALA A 121 13.28 5.41 14.82
CA ALA A 121 14.50 5.66 15.58
C ALA A 121 15.27 6.90 15.07
N LEU A 122 15.29 7.15 13.75
CA LEU A 122 15.87 8.35 13.16
C LEU A 122 15.11 9.61 13.56
N PHE A 123 13.76 9.57 13.53
CA PHE A 123 12.94 10.68 14.00
C PHE A 123 13.20 10.97 15.47
N ARG A 124 13.20 9.95 16.32
CA ARG A 124 13.50 10.10 17.76
C ARG A 124 14.89 10.71 17.98
N ALA A 125 15.91 10.16 17.33
CA ALA A 125 17.29 10.61 17.43
C ALA A 125 17.43 12.10 17.07
N TYR A 126 16.82 12.53 15.97
CA TYR A 126 16.95 13.92 15.52
C TYR A 126 16.07 14.90 16.31
N PHE A 127 14.80 14.55 16.52
CA PHE A 127 13.78 15.48 17.03
C PHE A 127 13.64 15.49 18.55
N THR A 128 13.99 14.41 19.25
CA THR A 128 13.79 14.30 20.71
C THR A 128 15.12 14.21 21.46
N GLU A 129 16.15 13.64 20.83
CA GLU A 129 17.47 13.46 21.42
C GLU A 129 18.48 14.52 20.95
N GLY A 130 18.22 15.20 19.83
CA GLY A 130 19.10 16.23 19.24
C GLY A 130 20.37 15.67 18.60
N ARG A 131 20.40 14.38 18.26
CA ARG A 131 21.53 13.70 17.62
C ARG A 131 21.65 14.11 16.15
N ASP A 132 22.88 14.18 15.67
CA ASP A 132 23.18 14.53 14.27
C ASP A 132 23.07 13.28 13.37
N ILE A 133 21.92 13.10 12.73
CA ILE A 133 21.66 12.01 11.79
C ILE A 133 22.36 12.20 10.42
N GLY A 134 23.21 13.20 10.25
CA GLY A 134 24.19 13.26 9.15
C GLY A 134 25.49 12.51 9.46
N ASN A 135 25.70 12.09 10.72
CA ASN A 135 26.89 11.38 11.15
C ASN A 135 26.70 9.86 11.02
N ARG A 136 27.56 9.20 10.23
CA ARG A 136 27.50 7.74 9.99
C ARG A 136 27.56 6.89 11.25
N LYS A 137 28.35 7.28 12.26
CA LYS A 137 28.41 6.56 13.53
C LYS A 137 27.07 6.62 14.26
N ILE A 138 26.47 7.81 14.32
CA ILE A 138 25.13 7.99 14.91
C ILE A 138 24.09 7.18 14.13
N LEU A 139 24.15 7.16 12.81
CA LEU A 139 23.26 6.37 11.96
C LEU A 139 23.37 4.87 12.25
N ILE A 140 24.59 4.34 12.38
CA ILE A 140 24.83 2.93 12.73
C ILE A 140 24.28 2.62 14.13
N ASP A 141 24.58 3.47 15.11
CA ASP A 141 24.09 3.31 16.49
C ASP A 141 22.55 3.25 16.51
N VAL A 142 21.88 4.21 15.84
CA VAL A 142 20.42 4.29 15.76
C VAL A 142 19.81 3.05 15.09
N ALA A 143 20.43 2.53 14.03
CA ALA A 143 19.94 1.33 13.34
C ALA A 143 20.13 0.06 14.18
N THR A 144 21.25 -0.01 14.91
CA THR A 144 21.57 -1.14 15.79
C THR A 144 20.57 -1.26 16.93
N ASP A 145 20.15 -0.13 17.51
CA ASP A 145 19.13 -0.08 18.58
C ASP A 145 17.79 -0.72 18.18
N VAL A 146 17.50 -0.83 16.87
CA VAL A 146 16.28 -1.44 16.33
C VAL A 146 16.52 -2.74 15.58
N GLY A 147 17.71 -3.33 15.76
CA GLY A 147 18.03 -4.69 15.31
C GLY A 147 18.64 -4.80 13.91
N LEU A 148 19.05 -3.70 13.27
CA LEU A 148 19.84 -3.76 12.05
C LEU A 148 21.29 -4.12 12.39
N ASP A 149 21.90 -5.05 11.65
CA ASP A 149 23.30 -5.43 11.86
C ASP A 149 24.23 -4.23 11.58
N PRO A 150 25.03 -3.78 12.58
CA PRO A 150 25.95 -2.66 12.40
C PRO A 150 26.95 -2.89 11.26
N LYS A 151 27.38 -4.14 11.03
CA LYS A 151 28.32 -4.44 9.94
C LYS A 151 27.71 -4.22 8.56
N SER A 152 26.42 -4.52 8.41
CA SER A 152 25.69 -4.29 7.16
C SER A 152 25.55 -2.79 6.87
N ALA A 153 25.26 -1.98 7.89
CA ALA A 153 25.21 -0.52 7.76
C ALA A 153 26.59 0.08 7.43
N GLU A 154 27.65 -0.36 8.11
CA GLU A 154 29.03 0.04 7.80
C GLU A 154 29.43 -0.31 6.37
N LEU A 155 29.14 -1.54 5.93
CA LEU A 155 29.44 -2.01 4.59
C LEU A 155 28.74 -1.16 3.52
N MET A 156 27.43 -0.88 3.70
CA MET A 156 26.67 -0.02 2.81
C MET A 156 27.33 1.37 2.66
N PHE A 157 27.76 1.98 3.77
CA PHE A 157 28.41 3.30 3.74
C PHE A 157 29.79 3.30 3.06
N ASN A 158 30.50 2.17 3.06
CA ASN A 158 31.83 2.01 2.46
C ASN A 158 31.77 1.62 0.98
N ASN A 159 30.78 0.83 0.57
CA ASN A 159 30.61 0.35 -0.81
C ASN A 159 29.79 1.29 -1.70
N ASP A 160 29.34 2.42 -1.15
CA ASP A 160 28.43 3.37 -1.80
C ASP A 160 27.13 2.73 -2.34
N GLU A 161 26.57 1.77 -1.59
CA GLU A 161 25.32 1.09 -1.95
C GLU A 161 24.07 1.92 -1.63
N GLY A 162 23.00 1.71 -2.40
CA GLY A 162 21.72 2.40 -2.22
C GLY A 162 21.58 3.83 -2.78
N PRO A 163 22.49 4.44 -3.58
CA PRO A 163 22.25 5.79 -4.11
C PRO A 163 21.04 5.84 -5.05
N ASP A 164 20.74 4.72 -5.73
CA ASP A 164 19.57 4.58 -6.60
C ASP A 164 18.24 4.77 -5.87
N VAL A 165 18.18 4.56 -4.55
CA VAL A 165 16.94 4.81 -3.80
C VAL A 165 16.54 6.29 -3.85
N ILE A 166 17.53 7.19 -3.86
CA ILE A 166 17.30 8.63 -3.93
C ILE A 166 16.70 9.01 -5.29
N LEU A 167 17.20 8.39 -6.36
CA LEU A 167 16.66 8.59 -7.71
C LEU A 167 15.23 8.06 -7.80
N LYS A 168 14.98 6.83 -7.33
CA LYS A 168 13.64 6.22 -7.32
C LYS A 168 12.63 7.02 -6.50
N GLY A 169 13.04 7.55 -5.34
CA GLY A 169 12.17 8.41 -4.53
C GLY A 169 11.84 9.73 -5.22
N ARG A 170 12.79 10.30 -5.98
CA ARG A 170 12.54 11.48 -6.82
C ARG A 170 11.56 11.18 -7.95
N GLU A 171 11.74 10.07 -8.66
CA GLU A 171 10.85 9.63 -9.73
C GLU A 171 9.43 9.43 -9.21
N LEU A 172 9.28 8.76 -8.06
CA LEU A 172 7.98 8.56 -7.40
C LEU A 172 7.34 9.91 -7.02
N SER A 173 8.13 10.82 -6.44
CA SER A 173 7.67 12.16 -6.08
C SER A 173 7.19 12.94 -7.32
N GLN A 174 7.93 12.86 -8.44
CA GLN A 174 7.56 13.50 -9.69
C GLN A 174 6.29 12.91 -10.30
N GLN A 175 6.18 11.57 -10.32
CA GLN A 175 5.00 10.86 -10.82
C GLN A 175 3.71 11.31 -10.11
N HIS A 176 3.80 11.59 -8.80
CA HIS A 176 2.67 12.00 -7.98
C HIS A 176 2.58 13.52 -7.73
N ASN A 177 3.40 14.34 -8.41
CA ASN A 177 3.47 15.80 -8.25
C ASN A 177 3.64 16.24 -6.78
N VAL A 178 4.50 15.54 -6.04
CA VAL A 178 4.74 15.80 -4.61
C VAL A 178 5.63 17.03 -4.46
N ASP A 179 5.08 18.09 -3.87
CA ASP A 179 5.76 19.36 -3.58
C ASP A 179 6.08 19.55 -2.09
N SER A 180 5.51 18.71 -1.23
CA SER A 180 5.58 18.79 0.22
C SER A 180 5.45 17.41 0.87
N VAL A 181 6.01 17.27 2.07
CA VAL A 181 6.01 16.00 2.83
C VAL A 181 5.52 16.23 4.26
N PRO A 182 4.88 15.23 4.91
CA PRO A 182 4.67 13.86 4.42
C PRO A 182 3.61 13.78 3.32
N PHE A 183 3.77 12.83 2.42
CA PHE A 183 2.78 12.49 1.39
C PHE A 183 2.52 11.00 1.41
N PHE A 184 1.26 10.61 1.40
CA PHE A 184 0.84 9.21 1.55
C PHE A 184 0.09 8.76 0.30
N ILE A 185 0.35 7.53 -0.12
CA ILE A 185 -0.36 6.88 -1.22
C ILE A 185 -0.91 5.56 -0.69
N VAL A 186 -2.23 5.46 -0.57
CA VAL A 186 -2.94 4.27 -0.11
C VAL A 186 -3.35 3.43 -1.31
N ASN A 187 -2.95 2.16 -1.32
CA ASN A 187 -3.20 1.18 -2.37
C ASN A 187 -2.87 1.68 -3.79
N LYS A 188 -1.87 2.57 -3.93
CA LYS A 188 -1.47 3.22 -5.20
C LYS A 188 -2.57 4.08 -5.86
N GLU A 189 -3.65 4.39 -5.15
CA GLU A 189 -4.83 5.05 -5.70
C GLU A 189 -5.17 6.35 -4.99
N VAL A 190 -5.31 6.31 -3.66
CA VAL A 190 -5.75 7.47 -2.87
C VAL A 190 -4.52 8.17 -2.34
N THR A 191 -4.38 9.47 -2.64
CA THR A 191 -3.26 10.28 -2.16
C THR A 191 -3.69 11.24 -1.06
N LEU A 192 -2.83 11.41 -0.06
CA LEU A 192 -3.03 12.36 1.04
C LEU A 192 -1.77 13.21 1.19
N SER A 193 -1.92 14.54 1.13
CA SER A 193 -0.81 15.48 1.32
C SER A 193 -0.81 16.07 2.73
N GLY A 194 0.34 16.11 3.37
CA GLY A 194 0.53 16.63 4.72
C GLY A 194 0.15 15.64 5.82
N ALA A 195 0.40 16.04 7.07
CA ALA A 195 0.09 15.24 8.25
C ALA A 195 -1.41 15.25 8.56
N GLN A 196 -2.21 14.58 7.73
CA GLN A 196 -3.67 14.49 7.85
C GLN A 196 -4.11 13.87 9.18
N GLU A 197 -5.34 14.20 9.63
CA GLU A 197 -5.93 13.61 10.83
C GLU A 197 -6.19 12.09 10.66
N PRO A 198 -6.18 11.29 11.75
CA PRO A 198 -6.42 9.85 11.69
C PRO A 198 -7.70 9.45 10.94
N GLU A 199 -8.77 10.24 11.04
CA GLU A 199 -10.05 10.00 10.38
C GLU A 199 -9.93 10.04 8.85
N THR A 200 -9.09 10.92 8.31
CA THR A 200 -8.83 11.02 6.87
C THR A 200 -8.12 9.76 6.36
N PHE A 201 -7.19 9.19 7.14
CA PHE A 201 -6.56 7.92 6.81
C PHE A 201 -7.58 6.77 6.80
N LEU A 202 -8.48 6.71 7.79
CA LEU A 202 -9.55 5.70 7.84
C LEU A 202 -10.49 5.79 6.63
N GLN A 203 -10.84 7.00 6.19
CA GLN A 203 -11.60 7.20 4.96
C GLN A 203 -10.84 6.68 3.74
N ALA A 204 -9.55 7.01 3.61
CA ALA A 204 -8.72 6.53 2.51
C ALA A 204 -8.62 4.99 2.46
N PHE A 205 -8.44 4.34 3.63
CA PHE A 205 -8.44 2.89 3.74
C PHE A 205 -9.74 2.25 3.26
N ASN A 206 -10.89 2.89 3.53
CA ASN A 206 -12.20 2.41 3.10
C ASN A 206 -12.47 2.65 1.61
N VAL A 207 -12.08 3.82 1.07
CA VAL A 207 -12.25 4.12 -0.37
C VAL A 207 -11.43 3.16 -1.22
N SER A 208 -10.19 2.88 -0.83
CA SER A 208 -9.36 1.88 -1.53
C SER A 208 -9.86 0.44 -1.37
N ASN A 209 -10.73 0.15 -0.40
CA ASN A 209 -11.44 -1.14 -0.33
C ASN A 209 -12.62 -1.21 -1.31
N ASN A 210 -13.21 -0.07 -1.68
CA ASN A 210 -14.36 0.01 -2.60
C ASN A 210 -13.94 0.22 -4.08
N ASN A 211 -12.72 0.69 -4.34
CA ASN A 211 -12.17 0.89 -5.68
C ASN A 211 -11.36 -0.31 -6.22
N SER A 212 -11.34 -1.44 -5.52
CA SER A 212 -10.82 -2.67 -6.10
C SER A 212 -11.55 -2.96 -7.42
N ARG A 213 -10.81 -3.02 -8.53
CA ARG A 213 -11.37 -3.41 -9.84
C ARG A 213 -12.35 -4.58 -9.65
N PRO A 214 -13.55 -4.54 -10.24
CA PRO A 214 -14.55 -5.56 -10.00
C PRO A 214 -13.97 -6.94 -10.32
N THR A 215 -14.16 -7.90 -9.43
CA THR A 215 -13.64 -9.25 -9.61
C THR A 215 -14.35 -9.88 -10.80
N LYS A 216 -13.58 -10.34 -11.80
CA LYS A 216 -14.13 -10.87 -13.04
C LYS A 216 -14.53 -12.33 -12.90
N LEU A 217 -15.83 -12.60 -12.85
CA LEU A 217 -16.39 -13.93 -12.64
C LEU A 217 -16.91 -14.50 -13.96
N LEU A 218 -16.43 -15.70 -14.33
CA LEU A 218 -16.92 -16.43 -15.50
C LEU A 218 -17.69 -17.69 -15.10
N PHE A 219 -18.97 -17.75 -15.46
CA PHE A 219 -19.82 -18.94 -15.26
C PHE A 219 -19.92 -19.79 -16.52
N VAL A 220 -19.70 -21.09 -16.41
CA VAL A 220 -19.66 -22.00 -17.56
C VAL A 220 -20.55 -23.23 -17.37
N CYS A 221 -21.45 -23.47 -18.34
CA CYS A 221 -22.21 -24.72 -18.45
C CYS A 221 -22.10 -25.33 -19.86
N SER A 222 -22.99 -26.25 -20.23
CA SER A 222 -23.04 -26.82 -21.59
C SER A 222 -23.40 -25.76 -22.63
N LYS A 223 -24.62 -25.23 -22.59
CA LYS A 223 -25.20 -24.41 -23.68
C LYS A 223 -25.32 -22.91 -23.41
N ASN A 224 -24.96 -22.45 -22.22
CA ASN A 224 -25.17 -21.05 -21.80
C ASN A 224 -26.63 -20.58 -21.86
N LYS A 225 -27.59 -21.44 -21.48
CA LYS A 225 -29.03 -21.11 -21.55
C LYS A 225 -29.73 -21.01 -20.19
N TRP A 226 -29.29 -21.81 -19.21
CA TRP A 226 -29.99 -21.93 -17.93
C TRP A 226 -29.05 -21.63 -16.77
N ARG A 227 -28.24 -22.60 -16.31
CA ARG A 227 -27.40 -22.50 -15.10
C ARG A 227 -26.42 -21.34 -15.11
N SER A 228 -25.53 -21.28 -16.10
CA SER A 228 -24.50 -20.23 -16.16
C SER A 228 -25.09 -18.84 -16.41
N LEU A 229 -26.19 -18.77 -17.18
CA LEU A 229 -26.86 -17.51 -17.46
C LEU A 229 -27.68 -17.01 -16.27
N THR A 230 -28.25 -17.93 -15.47
CA THR A 230 -28.89 -17.59 -14.18
C THR A 230 -27.85 -17.02 -13.23
N ALA A 231 -26.67 -17.66 -13.12
CA ALA A 231 -25.57 -17.17 -12.30
C ALA A 231 -25.06 -15.78 -12.71
N GLU A 232 -24.98 -15.50 -14.02
CA GLU A 232 -24.71 -14.16 -14.53
C GLU A 232 -25.79 -13.17 -14.10
N ARG A 233 -27.07 -13.49 -14.30
CA ARG A 233 -28.19 -12.58 -13.99
C ARG A 233 -28.35 -12.26 -12.51
N ILE A 234 -28.09 -13.20 -11.61
CA ILE A 234 -28.22 -12.96 -10.17
C ILE A 234 -27.09 -12.09 -9.62
N LEU A 235 -25.94 -12.03 -10.30
CA LEU A 235 -24.79 -11.21 -9.91
C LEU A 235 -24.59 -9.98 -10.80
N ASP A 236 -25.40 -9.81 -11.84
CA ASP A 236 -25.35 -8.65 -12.72
C ASP A 236 -25.71 -7.39 -11.93
N GLY A 237 -24.85 -6.38 -12.00
CA GLY A 237 -25.00 -5.13 -11.23
C GLY A 237 -24.67 -5.23 -9.74
N VAL A 238 -24.24 -6.38 -9.22
CA VAL A 238 -23.75 -6.50 -7.84
C VAL A 238 -22.40 -5.78 -7.72
N ASN A 239 -22.30 -4.87 -6.73
CA ASN A 239 -21.10 -4.07 -6.54
C ASN A 239 -19.87 -4.96 -6.27
N GLY A 240 -18.74 -4.64 -6.90
CA GLY A 240 -17.50 -5.41 -6.76
C GLY A 240 -17.36 -6.64 -7.70
N PHE A 241 -18.36 -6.94 -8.55
CA PHE A 241 -18.26 -8.00 -9.56
C PHE A 241 -18.46 -7.50 -10.99
N ASP A 242 -17.71 -8.09 -11.93
CA ASP A 242 -17.94 -7.98 -13.38
C ASP A 242 -18.15 -9.41 -13.88
N VAL A 243 -19.35 -9.72 -14.37
CA VAL A 243 -19.81 -11.10 -14.51
C VAL A 243 -20.11 -11.43 -15.96
N ARG A 244 -19.64 -12.58 -16.41
CA ARG A 244 -19.96 -13.14 -17.74
C ARG A 244 -20.30 -14.60 -17.63
N SER A 245 -21.04 -15.11 -18.60
CA SER A 245 -21.27 -16.55 -18.74
C SER A 245 -21.04 -17.04 -20.17
N ALA A 246 -20.63 -18.31 -20.27
CA ALA A 246 -20.39 -18.97 -21.54
C ALA A 246 -20.74 -20.48 -21.48
N GLY A 247 -20.67 -21.15 -22.62
CA GLY A 247 -20.98 -22.56 -22.79
C GLY A 247 -19.86 -23.32 -23.49
N THR A 248 -19.70 -24.60 -23.13
CA THR A 248 -18.67 -25.49 -23.69
C THR A 248 -19.06 -26.14 -25.01
N GLU A 249 -20.36 -26.20 -25.34
CA GLU A 249 -20.88 -26.89 -26.53
C GLU A 249 -20.82 -26.02 -27.79
N ASN A 250 -20.85 -26.67 -28.95
CA ASN A 250 -20.77 -25.97 -30.24
C ASN A 250 -22.01 -25.13 -30.53
N ASP A 251 -23.18 -25.53 -30.02
CA ASP A 251 -24.47 -24.85 -30.13
C ASP A 251 -24.79 -23.98 -28.89
N ALA A 252 -23.77 -23.65 -28.08
CA ALA A 252 -23.94 -22.75 -26.95
C ALA A 252 -24.32 -21.32 -27.40
N ARG A 253 -25.20 -20.66 -26.65
CA ARG A 253 -25.63 -19.27 -26.88
C ARG A 253 -24.41 -18.33 -26.97
N ILE A 254 -23.54 -18.39 -25.98
CA ILE A 254 -22.21 -17.76 -25.99
C ILE A 254 -21.20 -18.88 -25.82
N LYS A 255 -20.39 -19.13 -26.84
CA LYS A 255 -19.35 -20.16 -26.79
C LYS A 255 -18.13 -19.63 -26.03
N VAL A 256 -17.61 -20.44 -25.11
CA VAL A 256 -16.39 -20.07 -24.38
C VAL A 256 -15.20 -19.95 -25.34
N THR A 257 -14.39 -18.93 -25.13
CA THR A 257 -13.18 -18.62 -25.92
C THR A 257 -12.00 -18.35 -25.00
N ALA A 258 -10.77 -18.37 -25.55
CA ALA A 258 -9.57 -18.02 -24.78
C ALA A 258 -9.65 -16.59 -24.19
N GLY A 259 -10.32 -15.66 -24.88
CA GLY A 259 -10.56 -14.31 -24.37
C GLY A 259 -11.42 -14.28 -23.10
N HIS A 260 -12.41 -15.16 -22.98
CA HIS A 260 -13.18 -15.30 -21.74
C HIS A 260 -12.32 -15.83 -20.59
N ILE A 261 -11.49 -16.84 -20.87
CA ILE A 261 -10.58 -17.43 -19.88
C ILE A 261 -9.53 -16.42 -19.41
N GLY A 262 -8.93 -15.68 -20.33
CA GLY A 262 -7.94 -14.64 -20.01
C GLY A 262 -8.53 -13.48 -19.23
N TRP A 263 -9.77 -13.07 -19.54
CA TRP A 263 -10.49 -12.01 -18.85
C TRP A 263 -10.85 -12.36 -17.40
N ALA A 264 -11.20 -13.63 -17.11
CA ALA A 264 -11.71 -14.03 -15.80
C ALA A 264 -10.62 -14.09 -14.72
N ASP A 265 -10.94 -13.59 -13.52
CA ASP A 265 -10.13 -13.82 -12.31
C ASP A 265 -10.51 -15.16 -11.67
N LYS A 266 -11.81 -15.50 -11.63
CA LYS A 266 -12.33 -16.80 -11.18
C LYS A 266 -13.30 -17.42 -12.18
N ILE A 267 -13.22 -18.75 -12.33
CA ILE A 267 -14.07 -19.50 -13.26
C ILE A 267 -14.91 -20.52 -12.48
N PHE A 268 -16.22 -20.42 -12.60
CA PHE A 268 -17.18 -21.37 -12.02
C PHE A 268 -17.77 -22.25 -13.10
N VAL A 269 -17.66 -23.55 -12.93
CA VAL A 269 -18.26 -24.53 -13.84
C VAL A 269 -19.35 -25.33 -13.14
N MET A 270 -20.43 -25.64 -13.86
CA MET A 270 -21.57 -26.31 -13.22
C MET A 270 -21.30 -27.78 -12.87
N GLU A 271 -20.42 -28.46 -13.62
CA GLU A 271 -20.17 -29.89 -13.47
C GLU A 271 -18.73 -30.21 -13.88
N LYS A 272 -18.20 -31.34 -13.37
CA LYS A 272 -16.83 -31.80 -13.68
C LYS A 272 -16.58 -31.96 -15.17
N LYS A 273 -17.61 -32.33 -15.95
CA LYS A 273 -17.52 -32.46 -17.41
C LYS A 273 -17.16 -31.13 -18.11
N HIS A 274 -17.67 -30.01 -17.59
CA HIS A 274 -17.36 -28.68 -18.12
C HIS A 274 -15.90 -28.31 -17.84
N ARG A 275 -15.40 -28.60 -16.62
CA ARG A 275 -13.98 -28.44 -16.27
C ARG A 275 -13.07 -29.20 -17.24
N ARG A 276 -13.33 -30.50 -17.44
CA ARG A 276 -12.56 -31.35 -18.36
C ARG A 276 -12.57 -30.82 -19.79
N ARG A 277 -13.71 -30.31 -20.27
CA ARG A 277 -13.82 -29.70 -21.61
C ARG A 277 -13.02 -28.40 -21.72
N LEU A 278 -12.98 -27.58 -20.66
CA LEU A 278 -12.14 -26.37 -20.63
C LEU A 278 -10.66 -26.73 -20.61
N GLU A 279 -10.25 -27.67 -19.76
CA GLU A 279 -8.85 -28.14 -19.66
C GLU A 279 -8.36 -28.72 -21.00
N ALA A 280 -9.16 -29.55 -21.66
CA ALA A 280 -8.81 -30.16 -22.94
C ALA A 280 -8.64 -29.13 -24.08
N LYS A 281 -9.33 -27.99 -24.01
CA LYS A 281 -9.38 -27.00 -25.09
C LYS A 281 -8.53 -25.74 -24.82
N PHE A 282 -8.34 -25.38 -23.56
CA PHE A 282 -7.72 -24.14 -23.12
C PHE A 282 -6.65 -24.36 -22.03
N GLY A 283 -6.07 -25.56 -21.95
CA GLY A 283 -5.11 -25.95 -20.89
C GLY A 283 -4.04 -24.88 -20.61
N ASP A 284 -3.40 -24.37 -21.66
CA ASP A 284 -2.37 -23.31 -21.52
C ASP A 284 -2.95 -22.00 -20.96
N SER A 285 -4.14 -21.61 -21.41
CA SER A 285 -4.82 -20.39 -20.96
C SER A 285 -5.38 -20.50 -19.53
N LEU A 286 -5.53 -21.71 -19.00
CA LEU A 286 -6.01 -21.97 -17.64
C LEU A 286 -4.88 -22.01 -16.60
N SER A 287 -3.61 -21.97 -17.02
CA SER A 287 -2.47 -21.99 -16.10
C SER A 287 -2.55 -20.81 -15.10
N GLY A 288 -2.54 -21.14 -13.80
CA GLY A 288 -2.66 -20.16 -12.72
C GLY A 288 -4.08 -19.60 -12.46
N LYS A 289 -5.12 -20.11 -13.15
CA LYS A 289 -6.52 -19.70 -12.93
C LYS A 289 -7.23 -20.63 -11.95
N GLU A 290 -8.07 -20.05 -11.08
CA GLU A 290 -8.92 -20.80 -10.17
C GLU A 290 -10.19 -21.29 -10.91
N VAL A 291 -10.35 -22.61 -11.04
CA VAL A 291 -11.53 -23.25 -11.67
C VAL A 291 -12.30 -24.08 -10.65
N VAL A 292 -13.44 -23.56 -10.21
CA VAL A 292 -14.29 -24.16 -9.17
C VAL A 292 -15.47 -24.88 -9.81
N CYS A 293 -15.74 -26.11 -9.39
CA CYS A 293 -16.89 -26.89 -9.85
C CYS A 293 -18.02 -26.82 -8.81
N LEU A 294 -19.14 -26.19 -9.17
CA LEU A 294 -20.29 -25.98 -8.28
C LEU A 294 -21.13 -27.26 -8.07
N ASN A 295 -20.97 -28.26 -8.94
CA ASN A 295 -21.71 -29.53 -8.93
C ASN A 295 -23.24 -29.34 -8.97
N ILE A 296 -23.71 -28.45 -9.85
CA ILE A 296 -25.13 -28.17 -10.08
C ILE A 296 -25.62 -28.99 -11.28
N PRO A 297 -26.58 -29.92 -11.08
CA PRO A 297 -27.08 -30.79 -12.15
C PRO A 297 -27.89 -30.02 -13.20
N ASP A 298 -28.11 -30.61 -14.37
CA ASP A 298 -28.75 -29.95 -15.53
C ASP A 298 -30.27 -30.10 -15.56
N ASP A 299 -30.93 -29.91 -14.41
CA ASP A 299 -32.36 -30.20 -14.24
C ASP A 299 -33.23 -28.93 -14.14
N TYR A 300 -32.65 -27.77 -14.42
CA TYR A 300 -33.26 -26.47 -14.13
C TYR A 300 -33.47 -25.61 -15.37
N LYS A 301 -34.50 -24.77 -15.32
CA LYS A 301 -34.73 -23.71 -16.31
C LYS A 301 -34.04 -22.40 -15.88
N LEU A 302 -33.97 -21.45 -16.81
CA LEU A 302 -33.42 -20.12 -16.56
C LEU A 302 -34.22 -19.43 -15.44
N MET A 303 -33.53 -18.89 -14.42
CA MET A 303 -34.13 -18.23 -13.25
C MET A 303 -35.11 -19.10 -12.44
N ASP A 304 -34.99 -20.43 -12.49
CA ASP A 304 -35.72 -21.31 -11.58
C ASP A 304 -35.35 -20.97 -10.12
N PRO A 305 -36.32 -20.73 -9.21
CA PRO A 305 -36.04 -20.39 -7.82
C PRO A 305 -35.10 -21.38 -7.12
N ALA A 306 -35.29 -22.69 -7.33
CA ALA A 306 -34.44 -23.71 -6.73
C ALA A 306 -32.99 -23.66 -7.28
N LEU A 307 -32.82 -23.24 -8.52
CA LEU A 307 -31.50 -23.01 -9.12
C LEU A 307 -30.84 -21.76 -8.54
N VAL A 308 -31.60 -20.68 -8.33
CA VAL A 308 -31.08 -19.43 -7.72
C VAL A 308 -30.59 -19.71 -6.31
N ASP A 309 -31.41 -20.36 -5.48
CA ASP A 309 -31.05 -20.72 -4.11
C ASP A 309 -29.79 -21.60 -4.07
N LEU A 310 -29.75 -22.62 -4.93
CA LEU A 310 -28.60 -23.53 -5.03
C LEU A 310 -27.33 -22.80 -5.52
N LEU A 311 -27.45 -21.86 -6.47
CA LEU A 311 -26.32 -21.06 -6.94
C LEU A 311 -25.77 -20.20 -5.81
N LEU A 312 -26.63 -19.48 -5.08
CA LEU A 312 -26.22 -18.65 -3.95
C LEU A 312 -25.58 -19.48 -2.83
N GLU A 313 -26.17 -20.64 -2.49
CA GLU A 313 -25.63 -21.58 -1.51
C GLU A 313 -24.21 -22.04 -1.91
N LYS A 314 -24.00 -22.40 -3.18
CA LYS A 314 -22.69 -22.86 -3.67
C LYS A 314 -21.67 -21.75 -3.87
N LEU A 315 -22.12 -20.52 -4.09
CA LEU A 315 -21.25 -19.36 -4.32
C LEU A 315 -20.80 -18.69 -3.02
N SER A 316 -21.64 -18.67 -1.98
CA SER A 316 -21.32 -17.99 -0.72
C SER A 316 -20.00 -18.42 -0.05
N PRO A 317 -19.51 -19.68 -0.15
CA PRO A 317 -18.20 -20.04 0.39
C PRO A 317 -17.03 -19.62 -0.51
N GLN A 318 -17.29 -19.21 -1.75
CA GLN A 318 -16.29 -18.96 -2.80
C GLN A 318 -16.07 -17.47 -3.07
N ILE A 319 -17.12 -16.67 -2.85
CA ILE A 319 -17.17 -15.22 -3.05
C ILE A 319 -18.03 -14.57 -1.96
N THR A 320 -17.60 -13.41 -1.46
CA THR A 320 -18.41 -12.59 -0.55
C THR A 320 -19.35 -11.74 -1.40
N ILE A 321 -20.64 -12.05 -1.38
CA ILE A 321 -21.67 -11.25 -2.06
C ILE A 321 -22.02 -10.08 -1.13
N PRO A 322 -21.77 -8.81 -1.52
CA PRO A 322 -22.17 -7.67 -0.72
C PRO A 322 -23.70 -7.61 -0.58
N ASP A 323 -24.18 -7.14 0.58
CA ASP A 323 -25.60 -6.94 0.89
C ASP A 323 -26.26 -5.90 -0.04
#